data_AF-A0A813FZ49-F1
#
_entry.id   AF-A0A813FZ49-F1
#
_cell.length_a   1.000
_cell.length_b   1.000
_cell.length_c   1.000
_cell.angle_alpha   90.00
_cell.angle_beta   90.00
_cell.angle_gamma   90.00
#
_symmetry.space_group_name_H-M   'P 1'
#
loop_
_entity.id
_entity.type
_entity.pdbx_description
1 polymer ?
#
loop_
_entity_poly.entity_id
_entity_poly.type
_entity_poly.pdbx_seq_one_letter_code
_entity_poly.pdbx_strand_id
1 'polypeptide(L)' 'EGDSIKSTQVDDRLSTGALVQELELKGERLHYKRVTGSGPTEGWVSIKLTGKDLAVRTL' A
#
# COMPACT_ATOMS: atom_id res chain seq x y z
N GLU A 1 -26.13 23.70 -5.00
CA GLU A 1 -26.29 22.27 -4.66
C GLU A 1 -24.90 21.66 -4.57
N GLY A 2 -24.54 21.06 -3.42
CA GLY A 2 -23.19 20.60 -3.13
C GLY A 2 -22.97 19.20 -3.71
N ASP A 3 -22.23 19.13 -4.81
CA ASP A 3 -21.88 17.88 -5.48
C ASP A 3 -21.10 16.98 -4.53
N SER A 4 -21.78 15.95 -4.04
CA SER A 4 -21.20 14.94 -3.18
C SER A 4 -20.29 14.09 -4.04
N ILE A 5 -19.02 14.51 -4.15
CA ILE A 5 -17.91 13.67 -4.57
C ILE A 5 -17.81 12.49 -3.60
N LYS A 6 -18.64 11.47 -3.82
CA LYS A 6 -18.37 10.11 -3.38
C LYS A 6 -17.16 9.68 -4.19
N SER A 7 -15.99 10.17 -3.78
CA SER A 7 -14.71 9.58 -4.07
C SER A 7 -14.92 8.13 -3.68
N THR A 8 -15.06 7.27 -4.68
CA THR A 8 -14.97 5.83 -4.53
C THR A 8 -13.54 5.61 -4.06
N GLN A 9 -13.30 5.87 -2.78
CA GLN A 9 -12.13 5.48 -2.06
C GLN A 9 -12.12 3.98 -2.31
N VAL A 10 -11.22 3.54 -3.17
CA VAL A 10 -11.07 2.12 -3.45
C VAL A 10 -10.53 1.58 -2.13
N ASP A 11 -11.46 1.21 -1.25
CA ASP A 11 -11.28 0.85 0.16
C ASP A 11 -10.42 -0.41 0.33
N ASP A 12 -10.01 -1.04 -0.76
CA ASP A 12 -9.15 -2.19 -0.73
C ASP A 12 -7.71 -1.74 -0.45
N ARG A 13 -7.42 -1.58 0.83
CA ARG A 13 -6.05 -1.40 1.33
C ARG A 13 -5.37 -2.76 1.32
N LEU A 14 -4.08 -2.76 1.01
CA LEU A 14 -3.24 -3.93 1.23
C LEU A 14 -3.37 -4.37 2.69
N SER A 15 -3.74 -5.63 2.90
CA SER A 15 -3.92 -6.17 4.24
C SER A 15 -2.62 -6.22 5.02
N THR A 16 -2.69 -6.02 6.34
CA THR A 16 -1.52 -6.18 7.20
C THR A 16 -1.00 -7.62 7.13
N GLY A 17 0.31 -7.78 7.00
CA GLY A 17 0.95 -9.10 6.84
C GLY A 17 0.89 -9.65 5.41
N ALA A 18 0.38 -8.90 4.44
CA ALA A 18 0.50 -9.27 3.04
C ALA A 18 1.97 -9.28 2.61
N LEU A 19 2.38 -10.35 1.92
CA LEU A 19 3.70 -10.41 1.31
C LEU A 19 3.63 -9.72 -0.05
N VAL A 20 4.56 -8.79 -0.29
CA VAL A 20 4.63 -8.04 -1.54
C VAL A 20 6.04 -8.05 -2.10
N GLN A 21 6.14 -8.03 -3.42
CA GLN A 21 7.38 -7.87 -4.14
C GLN A 21 7.64 -6.37 -4.35
N GLU A 22 8.85 -5.94 -4.03
CA GLU A 22 9.36 -4.60 -4.33
C GLU A 22 9.55 -4.45 -5.84
N LEU A 23 8.81 -3.51 -6.46
CA LEU A 23 8.97 -3.16 -7.87
C LEU A 23 9.82 -1.90 -8.04
N GLU A 24 9.49 -0.85 -7.27
CA GLU A 24 10.18 0.43 -7.32
C GLU A 24 10.11 1.12 -5.95
N LEU A 25 11.21 1.70 -5.47
CA LEU A 25 11.23 2.48 -4.24
C LEU A 25 11.55 3.94 -4.56
N LYS A 26 10.60 4.84 -4.25
CA LYS A 26 10.75 6.30 -4.40
C LYS A 26 10.70 6.97 -3.02
N GLY A 27 11.88 7.23 -2.46
CA GLY A 27 12.02 7.77 -1.11
C GLY A 27 11.45 6.78 -0.09
N GLU A 28 10.35 7.17 0.55
CA GLU A 28 9.64 6.34 1.55
C GLU A 28 8.34 5.71 1.01
N ARG A 29 8.15 5.71 -0.33
CA ARG A 29 7.02 5.04 -0.98
C ARG A 29 7.49 3.88 -1.84
N LEU A 30 6.97 2.70 -1.57
CA LEU A 30 7.22 1.45 -2.26
C LEU A 30 6.08 1.17 -3.24
N HIS A 31 6.42 1.09 -4.52
CA HIS A 31 5.61 0.42 -5.53
C HIS A 31 5.78 -1.08 -5.35
N TYR A 32 4.66 -1.76 -5.12
CA TYR A 32 4.65 -3.16 -4.76
C TYR A 32 3.75 -3.95 -5.69
N LYS A 33 4.06 -5.24 -5.84
CA LYS A 33 3.15 -6.25 -6.39
C LYS A 33 2.82 -7.28 -5.32
N ARG A 34 1.55 -7.49 -5.01
CA ARG A 34 1.12 -8.46 -4.00
C ARG A 34 1.46 -9.88 -4.44
N VAL A 35 2.13 -10.61 -3.55
CA VAL A 35 2.45 -12.03 -3.68
C VAL A 35 1.42 -12.87 -2.93
N THR A 36 1.08 -12.49 -1.69
CA THR A 36 0.07 -13.16 -0.86
C THR A 36 -0.75 -12.16 -0.03
N GLY A 37 -1.90 -12.61 0.48
CA GLY A 37 -2.81 -11.78 1.30
C GLY A 37 -3.94 -11.13 0.50
N SER A 38 -4.68 -10.24 1.15
CA SER A 38 -5.81 -9.50 0.56
C SER A 38 -5.41 -8.05 0.27
N GLY A 39 -6.07 -7.41 -0.69
CA GLY A 39 -5.63 -6.10 -1.19
C GLY A 39 -5.56 -6.00 -2.71
N PRO A 40 -5.10 -4.85 -3.21
CA PRO A 40 -4.75 -4.65 -4.61
C PRO A 40 -3.62 -5.58 -5.03
N THR A 41 -3.64 -6.02 -6.29
CA THR A 41 -2.54 -6.81 -6.86
C THR A 41 -1.27 -5.99 -7.04
N GLU A 42 -1.39 -4.68 -7.24
CA GLU A 42 -0.26 -3.76 -7.37
C GLU A 42 -0.66 -2.38 -6.81
N GLY A 43 0.30 -1.63 -6.29
CA GLY A 43 0.03 -0.26 -5.85
C GLY A 43 1.20 0.38 -5.12
N TRP A 44 0.94 1.52 -4.48
CA TRP A 44 1.94 2.27 -3.72
C TRP A 44 1.60 2.26 -2.23
N VAL A 45 2.56 1.86 -1.39
CA VAL A 45 2.47 2.01 0.07
C VAL A 45 3.61 2.87 0.60
N SER A 46 3.39 3.54 1.72
CA SER A 46 4.51 4.11 2.48
C SER A 46 5.20 3.00 3.26
N ILE A 47 6.53 2.98 3.28
CA ILE A 47 7.30 2.02 4.09
C ILE A 47 7.48 2.49 5.53
N LYS A 48 7.33 3.80 5.79
CA LYS A 48 7.46 4.41 7.11
C LYS A 48 6.41 5.51 7.30
N LEU A 49 5.87 5.62 8.52
CA LEU A 49 4.97 6.69 8.92
C LEU A 49 5.22 7.05 10.40
N THR A 50 5.54 8.32 10.68
CA THR A 50 5.75 8.84 12.05
C THR A 50 6.64 7.92 12.90
N GLY A 51 7.78 7.49 12.33
CA GLY A 51 8.74 6.63 13.03
C GLY A 51 8.36 5.15 13.14
N LYS A 52 7.20 4.73 12.61
CA LYS A 52 6.79 3.33 12.53
C LYS A 52 7.04 2.76 11.14
N ASP A 53 7.72 1.63 11.07
CA ASP A 53 7.86 0.85 9.84
C ASP A 53 6.54 0.15 9.49
N LEU A 54 6.04 0.39 8.28
CA LEU A 54 4.81 -0.18 7.74
C LEU A 54 5.06 -1.36 6.80
N ALA A 55 6.23 -1.39 6.16
CA ALA A 55 6.71 -2.50 5.37
C ALA A 55 8.16 -2.78 5.75
N VAL A 56 8.48 -4.05 5.95
CA VAL A 56 9.84 -4.51 6.29
C VAL A 56 10.27 -5.55 5.27
N ARG A 57 11.57 -5.57 4.95
CA ARG A 57 12.12 -6.63 4.09
C ARG A 57 12.15 -7.93 4.87
N THR A 58 11.61 -9.00 4.28
CA THR A 58 11.75 -10.35 4.81
C THR A 58 13.14 -10.87 4.42
N LEU A 59 13.78 -11.62 5.32
CA LEU A 59 15.05 -12.31 5.05
C LEU A 59 14.85 -13.47 4.07
#